data_AF-A0A2N2AGA8-F1
#
_entry.id   AF-A0A2N2AGA8-F1
#
_cell.length_a   1.000
_cell.length_b   1.000
_cell.length_c   1.000
_cell.angle_alpha   90.00
_cell.angle_beta   90.00
_cell.angle_gamma   90.00
#
_symmetry.space_group_name_H-M   'P 1'
#
loop_
_entity.id
_entity.type
_entity.pdbx_description
1 polymer ?
#
loop_
_entity_poly.entity_id
_entity_poly.type
_entity_poly.pdbx_seq_one_letter_code
_entity_poly.pdbx_strand_id
1 'polypeptide(L)'
;MIESGTPISKPYLKRYLAEFAQRHPAEFSAFLAEKDEDADRVRDEIVVFLTPELDTSRSLGEVFATALCQLAATTELPMSAPGAPAFLADNGLWLTRHGVRTVSRQLRRQGYSAIPRLVESLANALRDEGRLIAPPAGSFWTTIVTVGDWTSSLQLLRLDAAAILGQALPTLASRLPPVAVNVRCQVNT
;
A
#
# COMPACT_ATOMS: atom_id res chain seq x y z
N MET A 1 -14.90 -27.03 -41.87
CA MET A 1 -15.26 -25.60 -42.00
C MET A 1 -16.50 -25.33 -41.17
N ILE A 2 -16.31 -24.84 -39.93
CA ILE A 2 -17.21 -23.98 -39.12
C ILE A 2 -16.22 -23.29 -38.16
N GLU A 3 -15.62 -22.18 -38.57
CA GLU A 3 -16.03 -20.80 -38.29
C GLU A 3 -15.46 -20.23 -36.97
N SER A 4 -14.47 -19.36 -37.15
CA SER A 4 -14.44 -18.01 -36.57
C SER A 4 -14.74 -17.88 -35.07
N GLY A 5 -13.65 -17.95 -34.29
CA GLY A 5 -13.35 -17.06 -33.17
C GLY A 5 -14.52 -16.31 -32.56
N THR A 6 -15.27 -16.97 -31.68
CA THR A 6 -16.05 -16.27 -30.68
C THR A 6 -15.04 -15.64 -29.72
N PRO A 7 -15.01 -14.30 -29.54
CA PRO A 7 -14.10 -13.69 -28.58
C PRO A 7 -14.51 -14.20 -27.19
N ILE A 8 -13.69 -15.08 -26.62
CA ILE A 8 -13.89 -15.54 -25.25
C ILE A 8 -13.94 -14.27 -24.40
N SER A 9 -15.08 -14.02 -23.76
CA SER A 9 -15.25 -12.80 -23.00
C SER A 9 -14.18 -12.76 -21.91
N LYS A 10 -13.51 -11.61 -21.76
CA LYS A 10 -12.47 -11.41 -20.73
C LYS A 10 -12.89 -11.93 -19.34
N PRO A 11 -14.16 -11.81 -18.90
CA PRO A 11 -14.63 -12.40 -17.64
C PRO A 11 -14.54 -13.94 -17.56
N TYR A 12 -14.80 -14.66 -18.65
CA TYR A 12 -14.82 -16.13 -18.65
C TYR A 12 -13.41 -16.70 -18.59
N LEU A 13 -12.49 -16.09 -19.34
CA LEU A 13 -11.07 -16.45 -19.30
C LEU A 13 -10.46 -16.21 -17.91
N LYS A 14 -10.87 -15.14 -17.21
CA LYS A 14 -10.45 -14.82 -15.84
C LYS A 14 -10.83 -15.92 -14.85
N ARG A 15 -12.09 -16.34 -14.86
CA ARG A 15 -12.57 -17.38 -13.95
C ARG A 15 -11.87 -18.71 -14.19
N TYR A 16 -11.68 -19.07 -15.45
CA TYR A 16 -10.97 -20.30 -15.81
C TYR A 16 -9.51 -20.29 -15.34
N LEU A 17 -8.77 -19.20 -15.57
CA LEU A 17 -7.38 -19.07 -15.14
C LEU A 17 -7.25 -19.05 -13.60
N ALA A 18 -8.21 -18.46 -12.89
CA ALA A 18 -8.24 -18.48 -11.43
C ALA A 18 -8.50 -19.87 -10.86
N GLU A 19 -9.49 -20.59 -11.40
CA GLU A 19 -9.76 -21.97 -11.01
C GLU A 19 -8.58 -22.90 -11.37
N PHE A 20 -7.92 -22.65 -12.51
CA PHE A 20 -6.75 -23.41 -12.94
C PHE A 20 -5.55 -23.18 -12.01
N ALA A 21 -5.23 -21.92 -11.67
CA ALA A 21 -4.14 -21.59 -10.76
C ALA A 21 -4.34 -22.17 -9.35
N GLN A 22 -5.59 -22.26 -8.87
CA GLN A 22 -5.92 -22.88 -7.59
C GLN A 22 -5.82 -24.40 -7.61
N ARG A 23 -6.25 -25.05 -8.70
CA ARG A 23 -6.23 -26.52 -8.82
C ARG A 23 -4.83 -27.05 -9.18
N HIS A 24 -4.04 -26.29 -9.93
CA HIS A 24 -2.76 -26.73 -10.49
C HIS A 24 -1.63 -25.71 -10.26
N PRO A 25 -1.26 -25.41 -9.00
CA PRO A 25 -0.31 -24.35 -8.68
C PRO A 25 1.10 -24.60 -9.25
N ALA A 26 1.54 -25.87 -9.32
CA ALA A 26 2.85 -26.23 -9.84
C ALA A 26 2.92 -26.08 -11.37
N GLU A 27 1.88 -26.51 -12.10
CA GLU A 27 1.78 -26.40 -13.55
C GLU A 27 1.63 -24.95 -13.99
N PHE A 28 0.86 -24.17 -13.23
CA PHE A 28 0.71 -22.74 -13.47
C PHE A 28 2.03 -21.98 -13.26
N SER A 29 2.81 -22.35 -12.23
CA SER A 29 4.14 -21.78 -12.00
C SER A 29 5.14 -22.16 -13.10
N ALA A 30 5.10 -23.40 -13.59
CA ALA A 30 5.91 -23.84 -14.73
C ALA A 30 5.55 -23.11 -16.04
N PHE A 31 4.25 -22.90 -16.30
CA PHE A 31 3.77 -22.11 -17.44
C PHE A 31 4.28 -20.67 -17.42
N LEU A 32 4.36 -20.05 -16.23
CA LEU A 32 4.93 -18.71 -16.07
C LEU A 32 6.45 -18.70 -16.23
N ALA A 33 7.14 -19.74 -15.74
CA ALA A 33 8.60 -19.87 -15.85
C ALA A 33 9.07 -20.06 -17.31
N GLU A 34 8.25 -20.68 -18.17
CA GLU A 34 8.56 -20.84 -19.61
C GLU A 34 8.51 -19.51 -20.40
N LYS A 35 7.94 -18.44 -19.82
CA LYS A 35 7.81 -17.12 -20.43
C LYS A 35 8.82 -16.11 -19.86
N ASP A 36 10.08 -16.54 -19.80
CA ASP A 36 11.21 -15.96 -19.04
C ASP A 36 11.47 -14.43 -19.21
N GLU A 37 11.09 -13.80 -20.33
CA GLU A 37 11.31 -12.35 -20.52
C GLU A 37 10.14 -11.44 -20.09
N ASP A 38 8.94 -12.02 -19.91
CA ASP A 38 7.73 -11.28 -19.56
C ASP A 38 7.03 -11.89 -18.35
N ALA A 39 7.63 -12.91 -17.71
CA ALA A 39 7.05 -13.66 -16.60
C ALA A 39 6.67 -12.76 -15.43
N ASP A 40 7.46 -11.73 -15.11
CA ASP A 40 7.12 -10.79 -14.04
C ASP A 40 6.02 -9.80 -14.46
N ARG A 41 5.93 -9.42 -15.74
CA ARG A 41 4.82 -8.57 -16.25
C ARG A 41 3.52 -9.36 -16.34
N VAL A 42 3.58 -10.59 -16.83
CA VAL A 42 2.46 -11.53 -16.93
C VAL A 42 2.04 -12.01 -15.55
N ARG A 43 2.98 -12.21 -14.63
CA ARG A 43 2.68 -12.44 -13.21
C ARG A 43 2.07 -11.20 -12.58
N ASP A 44 2.56 -9.99 -12.84
CA ASP A 44 1.94 -8.76 -12.33
C ASP A 44 0.54 -8.54 -12.92
N GLU A 45 0.33 -8.78 -14.22
CA GLU A 45 -1.00 -8.72 -14.84
C GLU A 45 -1.91 -9.81 -14.27
N ILE A 46 -1.46 -11.07 -14.20
CA ILE A 46 -2.29 -12.17 -13.72
C ILE A 46 -2.51 -12.10 -12.20
N VAL A 47 -1.55 -11.63 -11.39
CA VAL A 47 -1.75 -11.39 -9.95
C VAL A 47 -2.78 -10.27 -9.74
N VAL A 48 -2.76 -9.21 -10.55
CA VAL A 48 -3.83 -8.18 -10.60
C VAL A 48 -5.19 -8.81 -10.99
N PHE A 49 -5.21 -9.86 -11.81
CA PHE A 49 -6.44 -10.55 -12.24
C PHE A 49 -6.89 -11.70 -11.33
N LEU A 50 -6.01 -12.26 -10.50
CA LEU A 50 -6.26 -13.37 -9.56
C LEU A 50 -6.44 -12.89 -8.12
N THR A 51 -6.15 -11.62 -7.82
CA THR A 51 -6.61 -11.00 -6.58
C THR A 51 -8.13 -11.14 -6.52
N PRO A 52 -8.68 -11.69 -5.42
CA PRO A 52 -10.12 -11.87 -5.28
C PRO A 52 -10.77 -10.52 -5.55
N GLU A 53 -11.85 -10.50 -6.34
CA GLU A 53 -12.63 -9.28 -6.63
C GLU A 53 -12.68 -8.45 -5.35
N LEU A 54 -11.90 -7.38 -5.37
CA LEU A 54 -11.76 -6.52 -4.22
C LEU A 54 -13.11 -5.86 -4.07
N ASP A 55 -13.81 -6.30 -3.04
CA ASP A 55 -15.10 -5.84 -2.62
C ASP A 55 -15.13 -4.31 -2.76
N THR A 56 -15.76 -3.82 -3.82
CA THR A 56 -15.83 -2.39 -4.17
C THR A 56 -16.62 -1.59 -3.13
N SER A 57 -17.14 -2.27 -2.09
CA SER A 57 -17.73 -1.65 -0.90
C SER A 57 -16.69 -1.10 0.09
N ARG A 58 -15.42 -1.54 0.02
CA ARG A 58 -14.37 -1.04 0.92
C ARG A 58 -13.89 0.34 0.51
N SER A 59 -13.82 1.24 1.49
CA SER A 59 -13.30 2.60 1.33
C SER A 59 -11.81 2.61 1.00
N LEU A 60 -11.32 3.68 0.37
CA LEU A 60 -9.90 3.81 0.04
C LEU A 60 -9.02 3.72 1.29
N GLY A 61 -9.49 4.26 2.42
CA GLY A 61 -8.83 4.22 3.71
C GLY A 61 -8.67 2.82 4.26
N GLU A 62 -9.68 1.95 4.15
CA GLU A 62 -9.60 0.54 4.60
C GLU A 62 -8.63 -0.28 3.75
N VAL A 63 -8.70 -0.04 2.45
CA VAL A 63 -7.80 -0.65 1.47
C VAL A 63 -6.36 -0.22 1.73
N PHE A 64 -6.14 1.08 1.91
CA PHE A 64 -4.83 1.66 2.22
C PHE A 64 -4.27 1.14 3.53
N ALA A 65 -5.10 1.06 4.58
CA ALA A 65 -4.73 0.46 5.85
C ALA A 65 -4.26 -0.98 5.69
N THR A 66 -5.02 -1.78 4.93
CA THR A 66 -4.71 -3.19 4.70
C THR A 66 -3.35 -3.36 4.02
N ALA A 67 -3.09 -2.61 2.94
CA ALA A 67 -1.81 -2.67 2.26
C ALA A 67 -0.65 -2.18 3.13
N LEU A 68 -0.88 -1.15 3.95
CA LEU A 68 0.14 -0.65 4.86
C LEU A 68 0.50 -1.69 5.92
N CYS A 69 -0.48 -2.36 6.53
CA CYS A 69 -0.25 -3.45 7.47
C CYS A 69 0.54 -4.60 6.84
N GLN A 70 0.21 -4.98 5.60
CA GLN A 70 0.91 -6.04 4.88
C GLN A 70 2.37 -5.66 4.60
N LEU A 71 2.62 -4.46 4.09
CA LEU A 71 3.98 -3.98 3.81
C LEU A 71 4.83 -3.84 5.07
N ALA A 72 4.23 -3.41 6.18
CA ALA A 72 4.89 -3.35 7.47
C ALA A 72 5.23 -4.75 8.01
N ALA A 73 4.41 -5.76 7.70
CA ALA A 73 4.66 -7.15 8.09
C ALA A 73 5.75 -7.83 7.24
N THR A 74 5.96 -7.42 5.98
CA THR A 74 6.92 -8.03 5.06
C THR A 74 8.28 -7.31 4.97
N THR A 75 8.54 -6.31 5.83
CA THR A 75 9.73 -5.43 5.81
C THR A 75 9.90 -4.56 4.55
N GLU A 76 8.97 -4.63 3.59
CA GLU A 76 8.97 -3.80 2.37
C GLU A 76 8.67 -2.32 2.65
N LEU A 77 8.09 -2.03 3.81
CA LEU A 77 7.97 -0.67 4.35
C LEU A 77 8.64 -0.63 5.73
N PRO A 78 9.96 -0.37 5.80
CA PRO A 78 10.63 -0.22 7.08
C PRO A 78 10.00 0.93 7.86
N MET A 79 9.80 0.71 9.16
CA MET A 79 9.13 1.66 10.05
C MET A 79 10.04 2.04 11.21
N SER A 80 9.97 3.31 11.62
CA SER A 80 10.57 3.82 12.86
C SER A 80 12.09 3.57 12.98
N ALA A 81 12.80 3.59 11.85
CA ALA A 81 14.25 3.53 11.76
C ALA A 81 14.81 4.82 11.12
N PRO A 82 16.09 5.16 11.31
CA PRO A 82 16.72 6.30 10.63
C PRO A 82 16.50 6.25 9.12
N GLY A 83 15.95 7.31 8.54
CA GLY A 83 15.65 7.39 7.10
C GLY A 83 14.49 6.50 6.62
N ALA A 84 13.71 5.90 7.53
CA ALA A 84 12.57 5.06 7.16
C ALA A 84 11.50 5.83 6.37
N PRO A 85 10.77 5.17 5.46
CA PRO A 85 9.67 5.77 4.73
C PRO A 85 8.43 6.02 5.60
N ALA A 86 8.36 5.42 6.78
CA ALA A 86 7.24 5.48 7.71
C ALA A 86 7.71 5.55 9.17
N PHE A 87 6.99 6.30 10.00
CA PHE A 87 7.28 6.48 11.42
C PHE A 87 6.01 6.39 12.25
N LEU A 88 6.05 5.67 13.36
CA LEU A 88 4.95 5.64 14.33
C LEU A 88 5.37 6.47 15.55
N ALA A 89 4.67 7.57 15.83
CA ALA A 89 4.96 8.49 16.93
C ALA A 89 3.72 9.29 17.34
N ASP A 90 3.56 9.54 18.64
CA ASP A 90 2.48 10.38 19.21
C ASP A 90 1.07 10.00 18.72
N ASN A 91 0.77 8.70 18.71
CA ASN A 91 -0.47 8.10 18.17
C ASN A 91 -0.74 8.41 16.69
N GLY A 92 0.23 8.99 15.98
CA GLY A 92 0.20 9.26 14.55
C GLY A 92 1.06 8.26 13.77
N LEU A 93 0.55 7.90 12.60
CA LEU A 93 1.31 7.21 11.58
C LEU A 93 1.78 8.25 10.56
N TRP A 94 3.09 8.43 10.47
CA TRP A 94 3.72 9.44 9.63
C TRP A 94 4.35 8.78 8.42
N LEU A 95 3.97 9.21 7.21
CA LEU A 95 4.51 8.66 5.98
C LEU A 95 5.24 9.73 5.17
N THR A 96 6.45 9.40 4.74
CA THR A 96 7.11 10.18 3.70
C THR A 96 6.35 10.05 2.38
N ARG A 97 6.57 10.98 1.44
CA ARG A 97 6.05 10.84 0.07
C ARG A 97 6.44 9.51 -0.58
N HIS A 98 7.65 9.01 -0.28
CA HIS A 98 8.10 7.71 -0.75
C HIS A 98 7.27 6.57 -0.13
N GLY A 99 7.04 6.60 1.19
CA GLY A 99 6.18 5.62 1.87
C GLY A 99 4.76 5.58 1.29
N VAL A 100 4.16 6.75 1.05
CA VAL A 100 2.85 6.83 0.40
C VAL A 100 2.86 6.18 -0.98
N ARG A 101 3.89 6.46 -1.80
CA ARG A 101 4.05 5.84 -3.13
C ARG A 101 4.23 4.32 -3.04
N THR A 102 4.94 3.82 -2.05
CA THR A 102 5.14 2.37 -1.83
C THR A 102 3.80 1.69 -1.55
N VAL A 103 2.98 2.26 -0.65
CA VAL A 103 1.63 1.74 -0.36
C VAL A 103 0.75 1.80 -1.61
N SER A 104 0.75 2.93 -2.35
CA SER A 104 -0.02 3.04 -3.60
C SER A 104 0.41 2.02 -4.65
N ARG A 105 1.72 1.75 -4.76
CA ARG A 105 2.24 0.74 -5.70
C ARG A 105 1.76 -0.66 -5.32
N GLN A 106 1.80 -0.99 -4.04
CA GLN A 106 1.32 -2.27 -3.54
C GLN A 106 -0.15 -2.47 -3.86
N LEU A 107 -0.96 -1.44 -3.63
CA LEU A 107 -2.37 -1.52 -3.95
C LEU A 107 -2.64 -1.68 -5.46
N ARG A 108 -1.86 -1.03 -6.31
CA ARG A 108 -1.96 -1.25 -7.77
C ARG A 108 -1.58 -2.66 -8.17
N ARG A 109 -0.54 -3.24 -7.54
CA ARG A 109 -0.17 -4.66 -7.72
C ARG A 109 -1.28 -5.60 -7.28
N GLN A 110 -2.06 -5.20 -6.28
CA GLN A 110 -3.24 -5.93 -5.82
C GLN A 110 -4.49 -5.67 -6.68
N GLY A 111 -4.37 -4.94 -7.80
CA GLY A 111 -5.47 -4.71 -8.74
C GLY A 111 -6.40 -3.54 -8.42
N TYR A 112 -6.08 -2.72 -7.41
CA TYR A 112 -6.83 -1.48 -7.15
C TYR A 112 -6.50 -0.41 -8.20
N SER A 113 -7.30 -0.35 -9.26
CA SER A 113 -7.14 0.59 -10.38
C SER A 113 -7.64 2.00 -10.09
N ALA A 114 -8.54 2.16 -9.11
CA ALA A 114 -9.15 3.44 -8.73
C ALA A 114 -8.24 4.35 -7.89
N ILE A 115 -6.98 3.95 -7.64
CA ILE A 115 -6.09 4.69 -6.74
C ILE A 115 -5.47 5.89 -7.45
N PRO A 116 -5.58 7.09 -6.86
CA PRO A 116 -4.97 8.28 -7.41
C PRO A 116 -3.48 8.09 -7.72
N ARG A 117 -3.05 8.62 -8.87
CA ARG A 117 -1.65 8.52 -9.30
C ARG A 117 -0.73 9.44 -8.50
N LEU A 118 -1.25 10.60 -8.15
CA LEU A 118 -0.54 11.65 -7.42
C LEU A 118 -0.72 11.44 -5.92
N VAL A 119 0.36 11.66 -5.18
CA VAL A 119 0.39 11.54 -3.72
C VAL A 119 -0.53 12.56 -3.07
N GLU A 120 -0.63 13.76 -3.63
CA GLU A 120 -1.52 14.83 -3.21
C GLU A 120 -2.99 14.44 -3.36
N SER A 121 -3.35 13.85 -4.50
CA SER A 121 -4.72 13.38 -4.74
C SER A 121 -5.10 12.23 -3.81
N LEU A 122 -4.16 11.34 -3.49
CA LEU A 122 -4.37 10.29 -2.50
C LEU A 122 -4.55 10.88 -1.10
N ALA A 123 -3.72 11.85 -0.72
CA ALA A 123 -3.83 12.52 0.56
C ALA A 123 -5.18 13.24 0.70
N ASN A 124 -5.66 13.89 -0.36
CA ASN A 124 -6.97 14.53 -0.36
C ASN A 124 -8.09 13.50 -0.18
N ALA A 125 -8.05 12.38 -0.92
CA ALA A 125 -9.06 11.33 -0.76
C ALA A 125 -9.05 10.71 0.66
N LEU A 126 -7.87 10.51 1.26
CA LEU A 126 -7.75 10.07 2.66
C LEU A 126 -8.25 11.14 3.65
N ARG A 127 -8.15 12.44 3.31
CA ARG A 127 -8.72 13.53 4.10
C ARG A 127 -10.23 13.53 4.04
N ASP A 128 -10.81 13.33 2.86
CA ASP A 128 -12.26 13.31 2.65
C ASP A 128 -12.91 12.15 3.41
N GLU A 129 -12.20 11.04 3.59
CA GLU A 129 -12.61 9.91 4.43
C GLU A 129 -12.26 10.06 5.93
N GLY A 130 -11.73 11.21 6.35
CA GLY A 130 -11.40 11.48 7.75
C GLY A 130 -10.21 10.69 8.31
N ARG A 131 -9.37 10.12 7.45
CA ARG A 131 -8.18 9.32 7.85
C ARG A 131 -6.89 10.15 7.93
N LEU A 132 -6.89 11.33 7.32
CA LEU A 132 -5.76 12.26 7.33
C LEU A 132 -5.92 13.34 8.42
N ILE A 133 -4.90 13.48 9.26
CA ILE A 133 -4.75 14.64 10.13
C ILE A 133 -4.00 15.72 9.33
N ALA A 134 -4.75 16.60 8.68
CA ALA A 134 -4.20 17.60 7.76
C ALA A 134 -3.49 18.76 8.50
N PRO A 135 -2.40 19.31 7.94
CA PRO A 135 -1.83 20.57 8.41
C PRO A 135 -2.76 21.77 8.09
N PRO A 136 -2.54 22.94 8.70
CA PRO A 136 -3.30 24.17 8.40
C PRO A 136 -3.23 24.58 6.92
N ALA A 137 -2.14 24.25 6.24
CA ALA A 137 -1.96 24.49 4.81
C ALA A 137 -1.39 23.25 4.11
N GLY A 138 -2.08 22.77 3.07
CA GLY A 138 -1.64 21.66 2.23
C GLY A 138 -1.94 20.26 2.80
N SER A 139 -1.18 19.27 2.33
CA SER A 139 -1.39 17.85 2.66
C SER A 139 -0.25 17.22 3.46
N PHE A 140 0.91 17.88 3.54
CA PHE A 140 2.11 17.36 4.22
C PHE A 140 2.55 18.30 5.33
N TRP A 141 2.91 17.73 6.47
CA TRP A 141 3.53 18.44 7.58
C TRP A 141 5.02 18.60 7.32
N THR A 142 5.53 19.81 7.49
CA THR A 142 6.96 20.03 7.72
C THR A 142 7.27 19.58 9.14
N THR A 143 8.14 18.59 9.29
CA THR A 143 8.45 17.97 10.59
C THR A 143 9.95 17.84 10.79
N ILE A 144 10.38 17.85 12.05
CA ILE A 144 11.69 17.37 12.47
C ILE A 144 11.47 16.00 13.08
N VAL A 145 12.04 14.97 12.46
CA VAL A 145 12.01 13.60 12.96
C VAL A 145 13.32 13.30 13.66
N THR A 146 13.23 12.75 14.86
CA THR A 146 14.37 12.24 15.61
C THR A 146 14.16 10.75 15.89
N VAL A 147 15.15 9.92 15.57
CA VAL A 147 15.17 8.47 15.82
C VAL A 147 16.52 8.14 16.44
N GLY A 148 16.58 7.98 17.77
CA GLY A 148 17.86 7.90 18.49
C GLY A 148 18.68 9.17 18.26
N ASP A 149 19.92 9.02 17.80
CA ASP A 149 20.83 10.14 17.49
C ASP A 149 20.61 10.75 16.09
N TRP A 150 19.77 10.12 15.26
CA TRP A 150 19.49 10.62 13.92
C TRP A 150 18.38 11.67 13.95
N THR A 151 18.61 12.82 13.32
CA THR A 151 17.62 13.89 13.18
C THR A 151 17.56 14.39 11.73
N SER A 152 16.35 14.58 11.19
CA SER A 152 16.16 15.15 9.86
C SER A 152 14.88 15.97 9.76
N SER A 153 14.91 17.04 8.95
CA SER A 153 13.70 17.74 8.52
C SER A 153 13.05 16.98 7.36
N LEU A 154 11.77 16.63 7.47
CA LEU A 154 11.03 15.83 6.50
C LEU A 154 9.60 16.35 6.29
N GLN A 155 9.09 16.15 5.08
CA GLN A 155 7.69 16.36 4.73
C GLN A 155 6.91 15.06 4.91
N LEU A 156 5.98 15.02 5.87
CA LEU A 156 5.28 13.80 6.26
C LEU A 156 3.75 13.96 6.17
N LEU A 157 3.11 12.92 5.66
CA LEU A 157 1.66 12.73 5.73
C LEU A 157 1.34 12.18 7.13
N ARG A 158 0.47 12.85 7.89
CA ARG A 158 0.05 12.37 9.22
C ARG A 158 -1.30 11.70 9.13
N LEU A 159 -1.34 10.42 9.45
CA LEU A 159 -2.55 9.62 9.55
C LEU A 159 -2.83 9.31 11.01
N ASP A 160 -4.10 9.19 11.38
CA ASP A 160 -4.47 8.67 12.69
C ASP A 160 -4.15 7.17 12.74
N ALA A 161 -3.18 6.79 13.58
CA ALA A 161 -2.73 5.41 13.65
C ALA A 161 -3.83 4.48 14.16
N ALA A 162 -4.65 4.91 15.13
CA ALA A 162 -5.74 4.10 15.64
C ALA A 162 -6.86 3.96 14.60
N ALA A 163 -7.16 5.03 13.87
CA ALA A 163 -8.19 4.99 12.83
C ALA A 163 -7.78 4.08 11.66
N ILE A 164 -6.51 4.10 11.24
CA ILE A 164 -6.03 3.32 10.09
C ILE A 164 -5.67 1.90 10.49
N LEU A 165 -4.83 1.72 11.51
CA LEU A 165 -4.31 0.41 11.87
C LEU A 165 -5.29 -0.38 12.76
N GLY A 166 -6.17 0.30 13.49
CA GLY A 166 -7.18 -0.33 14.34
C GLY A 166 -6.58 -1.42 15.22
N GLN A 167 -7.06 -2.66 15.04
CA GLN A 167 -6.61 -3.82 15.78
C GLN A 167 -5.17 -4.28 15.45
N ALA A 168 -4.61 -3.87 14.30
CA ALA A 168 -3.25 -4.22 13.93
C ALA A 168 -2.20 -3.33 14.63
N LEU A 169 -2.61 -2.20 15.21
CA LEU A 169 -1.70 -1.24 15.84
C LEU A 169 -0.84 -1.86 16.96
N PRO A 170 -1.38 -2.61 17.94
CA PRO A 170 -0.56 -3.19 19.01
C PRO A 170 0.46 -4.20 18.48
N THR A 171 0.05 -5.02 17.52
CA THR A 171 0.91 -6.03 16.88
C THR A 171 2.05 -5.37 16.12
N LEU A 172 1.77 -4.32 15.35
CA LEU A 172 2.81 -3.57 14.65
C LEU A 172 3.74 -2.84 15.62
N ALA A 173 3.20 -2.16 16.63
CA ALA A 173 4.00 -1.46 17.63
C ALA A 173 4.98 -2.40 18.34
N SER A 174 4.57 -3.63 18.64
CA SER A 174 5.43 -4.64 19.28
C SER A 174 6.61 -5.12 18.40
N ARG A 175 6.55 -4.90 17.09
CA ARG A 175 7.58 -5.29 16.12
C ARG A 175 8.56 -4.17 15.79
N LEU A 176 8.24 -2.94 16.19
CA LEU A 176 9.12 -1.80 15.94
C LEU A 176 10.34 -1.86 16.85
N PRO A 177 11.50 -1.36 16.39
CA PRO A 177 12.67 -1.26 17.24
C PRO A 177 12.35 -0.41 18.48
N PRO A 178 12.94 -0.71 19.66
CA PRO A 178 12.70 0.02 20.90
C PRO A 178 13.38 1.40 20.92
N VAL A 179 13.54 2.03 19.76
CA VAL A 179 14.16 3.33 19.60
C VAL A 179 13.08 4.40 19.72
N ALA A 180 13.31 5.38 20.57
CA ALA A 180 12.40 6.52 20.69
C ALA A 180 12.35 7.28 19.37
N VAL A 181 11.16 7.32 18.76
CA VAL A 181 10.87 8.15 17.60
C VAL A 181 10.10 9.37 18.08
N ASN A 182 10.64 10.56 17.81
CA ASN A 182 9.98 11.82 18.12
C ASN A 182 9.74 12.57 16.80
N VAL A 183 8.51 13.01 16.56
CA VAL A 183 8.15 13.78 15.37
C VAL A 183 7.58 15.13 15.83
N ARG A 184 8.30 16.21 15.57
CA ARG A 184 7.85 17.57 15.89
C ARG A 184 7.41 18.30 14.64
N CYS A 185 6.17 18.76 14.61
CA CYS A 185 5.70 19.65 13.54
C CYS A 185 6.34 21.03 13.66
N GLN A 186 6.85 21.54 12.56
CA GLN A 186 7.22 22.95 12.43
C GLN A 186 5.96 23.71 12.01
N VAL A 187 5.35 24.41 12.96
CA VAL A 187 4.30 25.38 12.64
C VAL A 187 5.02 26.68 12.29
N ASN A 188 5.10 27.00 11.01
CA ASN A 188 5.52 28.33 10.59
C ASN A 188 4.37 29.29 10.94
N THR A 189 4.46 29.94 12.10
CA THR A 189 3.66 31.12 12.46
C THR A 189 3.97 32.30 11.56
#